data_AF-A0A257TN67-F1
#
_entry.id   AF-A0A257TN67-F1
#
_cell.length_a   1.000
_cell.length_b   1.000
_cell.length_c   1.000
_cell.angle_alpha   90.00
_cell.angle_beta   90.00
_cell.angle_gamma   90.00
#
_symmetry.space_group_name_H-M   'P 1'
#
loop_
_entity.id
_entity.type
_entity.pdbx_description
1 polymer ?
#
loop_
_entity_poly.entity_id
_entity_poly.type
_entity_poly.pdbx_seq_one_letter_code
_entity_poly.pdbx_strand_id
1 'polypeptide(L)' 'NAANEVAVAAFLAGRLRFLEIAVVIEKTVASMDGNLPGHLGGLEEVTVIDEEARQRAEALTV' A
#
# COMPACT_ATOMS: atom_id res chain seq x y z
N ASN A 1 2.09 -3.68 4.95
CA ASN A 1 0.93 -3.61 5.87
C ASN A 1 -0.10 -2.62 5.35
N ALA A 2 0.23 -1.32 5.25
CA ALA A 2 -0.65 -0.27 4.71
C ALA A 2 -1.46 -0.66 3.45
N ALA A 3 -0.80 -1.14 2.40
CA ALA A 3 -1.47 -1.53 1.16
C ALA A 3 -2.56 -2.60 1.37
N ASN A 4 -2.31 -3.58 2.25
CA ASN A 4 -3.28 -4.61 2.59
C ASN A 4 -4.47 -4.02 3.35
N GLU A 5 -4.23 -3.15 4.33
CA GLU A 5 -5.31 -2.52 5.09
C GLU A 5 -6.23 -1.67 4.20
N VAL A 6 -5.66 -0.88 3.29
CA VAL A 6 -6.44 -0.09 2.32
C VAL A 6 -7.23 -0.99 1.37
N ALA A 7 -6.59 -2.01 0.80
CA ALA A 7 -7.24 -2.92 -0.13
C ALA A 7 -8.37 -3.73 0.52
N VAL A 8 -8.15 -4.24 1.74
CA VAL A 8 -9.18 -4.94 2.52
C VAL A 8 -10.33 -3.99 2.88
N ALA A 9 -10.04 -2.76 3.30
CA ALA A 9 -11.08 -1.77 3.57
C ALA A 9 -11.93 -1.47 2.33
N ALA A 10 -11.32 -1.36 1.15
CA ALA A 10 -12.04 -1.17 -0.10
C ALA A 10 -12.88 -2.41 -0.49
N PHE A 11 -12.37 -3.62 -0.28
CA PHE A 11 -13.14 -4.87 -0.44
C PHE A 11 -14.35 -4.92 0.49
N LEU A 12 -14.17 -4.61 1.78
CA LEU A 12 -15.25 -4.58 2.77
C LEU A 12 -16.30 -3.50 2.45
N ALA A 13 -15.90 -2.41 1.80
CA ALA A 13 -16.78 -1.36 1.30
C ALA A 13 -17.46 -1.71 -0.04
N GLY A 14 -17.20 -2.88 -0.62
CA GLY A 14 -17.75 -3.31 -1.91
C GLY A 14 -17.13 -2.61 -3.13
N ARG A 15 -15.99 -1.93 -2.97
CA ARG A 15 -15.25 -1.24 -4.05
C ARG A 15 -14.25 -2.15 -4.77
N LEU A 16 -13.88 -3.28 -4.15
CA LEU A 16 -13.01 -4.29 -4.75
C LEU A 16 -13.64 -5.69 -4.64
N ARG A 17 -13.26 -6.58 -5.55
CA ARG A 17 -13.46 -8.02 -5.47
C ARG A 17 -12.30 -8.67 -4.72
N PHE A 18 -12.53 -9.86 -4.18
CA PHE A 18 -11.55 -10.57 -3.34
C PHE A 18 -10.16 -10.72 -3.99
N LEU A 19 -10.10 -11.09 -5.28
CA LEU A 19 -8.82 -11.25 -5.98
C LEU A 19 -8.13 -9.91 -6.32
N GLU A 20 -8.86 -8.80 -6.31
CA GLU A 20 -8.29 -7.48 -6.60
C GLU A 20 -7.47 -6.94 -5.42
N ILE A 21 -7.65 -7.50 -4.22
CA ILE A 21 -6.82 -7.19 -3.06
C ILE A 21 -5.34 -7.46 -3.37
N ALA A 22 -5.03 -8.66 -3.88
CA ALA A 22 -3.65 -9.04 -4.22
C ALA A 22 -3.07 -8.12 -5.31
N VAL A 23 -3.88 -7.78 -6.32
CA VAL A 23 -3.47 -6.88 -7.41
C VAL A 23 -3.12 -5.48 -6.89
N VAL A 24 -3.90 -4.93 -5.95
CA VAL A 24 -3.62 -3.62 -5.34
C VAL A 24 -2.34 -3.67 -4.52
N ILE A 25 -2.14 -4.73 -3.73
CA ILE A 25 -0.92 -4.91 -2.91
C ILE A 25 0.31 -4.98 -3.82
N GLU A 26 0.29 -5.83 -4.83
CA GLU A 26 1.41 -6.01 -5.77
C GLU A 26 1.75 -4.70 -6.49
N LYS A 27 0.74 -4.00 -7.02
CA LYS A 27 0.95 -2.70 -7.68
C LYS A 27 1.48 -1.63 -6.74
N THR A 28 1.03 -1.61 -5.48
CA THR A 28 1.52 -0.66 -4.48
C THR A 28 3.01 -0.89 -4.24
N VAL A 29 3.41 -2.12 -3.94
CA VAL A 29 4.81 -2.50 -3.70
C VAL A 29 5.67 -2.21 -4.93
N ALA A 30 5.25 -2.67 -6.12
CA ALA A 30 5.99 -2.44 -7.36
C ALA A 30 6.17 -0.95 -7.69
N SER A 31 5.24 -0.09 -7.26
CA SER A 31 5.35 1.36 -7.49
C SER A 31 6.34 2.08 -6.54
N MET A 32 6.77 1.39 -5.48
CA MET A 32 7.74 1.87 -4.50
C MET A 32 9.14 1.27 -4.71
N ASP A 33 9.25 0.21 -5.53
CA ASP A 33 10.53 -0.38 -5.92
C ASP A 33 11.44 0.67 -6.57
N GLY A 34 12.60 0.88 -5.95
CA GLY A 34 13.61 1.86 -6.36
C GLY A 34 13.76 3.10 -5.45
N ASN A 35 12.77 3.38 -4.59
CA ASN A 35 12.80 4.53 -3.67
C ASN A 35 12.99 4.15 -2.18
N LEU A 36 13.12 2.86 -1.88
CA LEU A 36 13.30 2.39 -0.51
C LEU A 36 14.78 2.42 -0.11
N PRO A 37 15.14 3.04 1.02
CA PRO A 37 16.50 3.01 1.52
C PRO A 37 16.87 1.57 1.94
N GLY A 38 18.12 1.18 1.71
CA GLY A 38 18.63 -0.15 2.07
C GLY A 38 18.73 -0.39 3.58
N HIS A 39 18.54 0.65 4.40
CA HIS A 39 18.45 0.59 5.85
C HIS A 39 17.49 1.68 6.33
N LEU A 40 16.73 1.40 7.39
CA LEU A 40 15.85 2.37 8.01
C LEU A 40 16.52 2.94 9.27
N GLY A 41 16.73 4.26 9.29
CA GLY A 41 17.39 4.98 10.39
C GLY A 41 16.53 5.15 11.65
N GLY A 42 15.22 4.91 11.57
CA GLY A 42 14.32 5.05 12.70
C GLY A 42 12.82 4.95 12.36
N LEU A 43 11.97 5.15 13.36
CA LEU A 43 10.52 5.03 13.24
C LEU A 43 9.92 6.07 12.28
N GLU A 44 10.50 7.26 12.21
CA GLU A 44 10.03 8.34 11.31
C GLU A 44 10.09 7.90 9.84
N GLU A 45 11.15 7.23 9.41
CA GLU A 45 11.28 6.70 8.04
C GLU A 45 10.25 5.60 7.77
N VAL A 46 10.00 4.72 8.73
CA VAL A 46 8.92 3.71 8.64
C VAL A 46 7.57 4.39 8.42
N THR A 47 7.31 5.47 9.14
CA THR A 47 6.03 6.19 9.08
C THR A 47 5.84 6.87 7.72
N VAL A 48 6.91 7.43 7.16
CA VAL A 48 6.89 8.03 5.81
C VAL A 48 6.61 6.97 4.74
N ILE A 49 7.26 5.81 4.82
CA ILE A 49 7.05 4.71 3.88
C ILE A 49 5.62 4.16 3.99
N ASP A 50 5.09 4.03 5.22
CA ASP A 50 3.73 3.55 5.45
C ASP A 50 2.69 4.50 4.86
N GLU A 51 2.84 5.81 5.07
CA GLU A 51 1.97 6.84 4.51
C GLU A 51 2.03 6.85 2.97
N GLU A 52 3.22 6.76 2.38
CA GLU A 52 3.37 6.67 0.93
C GLU A 52 2.68 5.43 0.36
N ALA A 53 2.86 4.27 1.00
CA ALA A 53 2.18 3.04 0.61
C ALA A 53 0.66 3.18 0.69
N ARG A 54 0.15 3.90 1.68
CA ARG A 54 -1.28 4.16 1.87
C ARG A 54 -1.85 5.00 0.73
N GLN A 55 -1.22 6.12 0.41
CA GLN A 55 -1.64 7.01 -0.67
C GLN A 55 -1.66 6.29 -2.03
N ARG A 56 -0.62 5.50 -2.32
CA ARG A 56 -0.53 4.71 -3.55
C ARG A 56 -1.61 3.64 -3.64
N ALA A 57 -1.86 2.92 -2.54
CA ALA A 57 -2.93 1.94 -2.50
C ALA A 57 -4.30 2.60 -2.66
N GLU A 58 -4.56 3.72 -1.99
CA GLU A 58 -5.85 4.44 -2.07
C GLU A 58 -6.18 4.84 -3.51
N ALA A 59 -5.19 5.35 -4.26
CA ALA A 59 -5.31 5.69 -5.67
C ALA A 59 -5.68 4.51 -6.59
N LEU A 60 -5.43 3.27 -6.16
CA LEU A 60 -5.77 2.05 -6.90
C LEU A 60 -7.13 1.46 -6.52
N THR A 61 -7.82 2.03 -5.52
CA THR A 61 -9.11 1.52 -5.01
C THR A 61 -10.29 2.44 -5.26
N VAL A 62 -10.08 3.56 -5.96
CA VAL A 62 -11.13 4.54 -6.30
C VAL A 62 -12.09 3.97 -7.34
#